data_AF-R1E0J4-F1
#
_entry.id   AF-R1E0J4-F1
#
_cell.length_a   1.000
_cell.length_b   1.000
_cell.length_c   1.000
_cell.angle_alpha   90.00
_cell.angle_beta   90.00
_cell.angle_gamma   90.00
#
_symmetry.space_group_name_H-M   'P 1'
#
loop_
_entity.id
_entity.type
_entity.pdbx_description
1 polymer ?
#
loop_
_entity_poly.entity_id
_entity_poly.type
_entity_poly.pdbx_seq_one_letter_code
_entity_poly.pdbx_strand_id
1 'polypeptide(L)'
;MAMNPGEEDGYTSVLEIDESLSLLERVKYYSQSAVAVQRLVHVQELGACAEEIGPAAALSELVPLLKDVSCDAELSVRQALAEQLVPLCAVLMKAPEESAEVEGEETSAHAVVVETCVPLLSAMLTAGGGQELAGGGSAQLIDAAAEALVAIAALLPADEVGKETR
;
A
#
# COMPACT_ATOMS: atom_id res chain seq x y z
N MET A 1 47.70 -2.82 11.42
CA MET A 1 46.55 -1.96 11.78
C MET A 1 45.50 -2.88 12.38
N ALA A 2 45.33 -2.82 13.69
CA ALA A 2 44.27 -3.56 14.37
C ALA A 2 42.98 -2.75 14.25
N MET A 3 41.91 -3.37 13.74
CA MET A 3 40.57 -2.77 13.72
C MET A 3 40.06 -2.65 15.16
N ASN A 4 39.45 -1.51 15.49
CA ASN A 4 38.84 -1.30 16.80
C ASN A 4 37.58 -2.18 16.91
N PRO A 5 37.40 -2.96 17.99
CA PRO A 5 36.27 -3.88 18.17
C PRO A 5 34.97 -3.16 18.61
N GLY A 6 34.73 -1.94 18.12
CA GLY A 6 33.60 -1.10 18.55
C GLY A 6 32.87 -0.38 17.42
N GLU A 7 33.16 -0.70 16.16
CA GLU A 7 32.53 -0.05 15.00
C GLU A 7 31.60 -1.00 14.20
N GLU A 8 31.45 -2.27 14.63
CA GLU A 8 30.59 -3.25 13.95
C GLU A 8 29.12 -3.26 14.44
N ASP A 9 28.81 -2.68 15.61
CA ASP A 9 27.46 -2.78 16.22
C ASP A 9 26.46 -1.67 15.81
N GLY A 10 26.91 -0.62 15.13
CA GLY A 10 26.04 0.52 14.79
C GLY A 10 25.11 0.29 13.60
N TYR A 11 25.49 -0.58 12.66
CA TYR A 11 24.71 -0.84 11.45
C TYR A 11 23.61 -1.89 11.65
N THR A 12 23.83 -2.87 12.53
CA THR A 12 22.86 -3.93 12.83
C THR A 12 21.64 -3.35 13.55
N SER A 13 21.86 -2.43 14.51
CA SER A 13 20.80 -1.78 15.30
C SER A 13 19.80 -0.98 14.46
N VAL A 14 20.21 -0.44 13.31
CA VAL A 14 19.31 0.35 12.43
C VAL A 14 18.37 -0.54 11.61
N LEU A 15 18.73 -1.81 11.39
CA LEU A 15 17.91 -2.77 10.66
C LEU A 15 17.06 -3.67 11.57
N GLU A 16 17.26 -3.61 12.89
CA GLU A 16 16.50 -4.39 13.85
C GLU A 16 15.00 -4.08 13.74
N ILE A 17 14.22 -5.15 13.65
CA ILE A 17 12.76 -5.10 13.70
C ILE A 17 12.34 -5.63 15.06
N ASP A 18 11.51 -4.88 15.75
CA ASP A 18 10.89 -5.32 17.00
C ASP A 18 9.88 -6.44 16.72
N GLU A 19 10.31 -7.69 16.90
CA GLU A 19 9.49 -8.89 16.72
C GLU A 19 8.44 -9.07 17.82
N SER A 20 8.43 -8.24 18.87
CA SER A 20 7.37 -8.27 19.89
C SER A 20 6.09 -7.56 19.45
N LEU A 21 6.17 -6.73 18.41
CA LEU A 21 5.04 -6.03 17.81
C LEU A 21 4.21 -6.98 16.93
N SER A 22 2.90 -6.78 16.96
CA SER A 22 1.98 -7.41 16.00
C SER A 22 2.30 -7.01 14.56
N LEU A 23 1.80 -7.77 13.58
CA LEU A 23 1.98 -7.42 12.17
C LEU A 23 1.45 -6.02 11.85
N LEU A 24 0.28 -5.66 12.39
CA LEU A 24 -0.31 -4.33 12.23
C LEU A 24 0.59 -3.22 12.78
N GLU A 25 1.12 -3.40 13.99
CA GLU A 25 2.00 -2.42 14.62
C GLU A 25 3.30 -2.25 13.82
N ARG A 26 3.87 -3.36 13.33
CA ARG A 26 5.06 -3.32 12.48
C ARG A 26 4.79 -2.61 11.15
N VAL A 27 3.68 -2.93 10.48
CA VAL A 27 3.27 -2.27 9.23
C VAL A 27 3.11 -0.76 9.44
N LYS A 28 2.38 -0.35 10.48
CA LYS A 28 2.16 1.09 10.76
C LYS A 28 3.46 1.82 11.10
N TYR A 29 4.33 1.21 11.89
CA TYR A 29 5.56 1.84 12.35
C TYR A 29 6.64 1.87 11.25
N TYR A 30 6.96 0.72 10.67
CA TYR A 30 8.10 0.58 9.77
C TYR A 30 7.82 1.02 8.34
N SER A 31 6.56 1.12 7.90
CA SER A 31 6.22 1.74 6.60
C SER A 31 6.60 3.22 6.52
N GLN A 32 6.84 3.88 7.66
CA GLN A 32 7.28 5.28 7.75
C GLN A 32 8.73 5.41 8.25
N SER A 33 9.48 4.31 8.32
CA SER A 33 10.86 4.31 8.80
C SER A 33 11.78 5.19 7.93
N ALA A 34 12.78 5.80 8.56
CA ALA A 34 13.87 6.47 7.84
C ALA A 34 14.67 5.50 6.96
N VAL A 35 14.56 4.19 7.18
CA VAL A 35 15.28 3.15 6.47
C VAL A 35 14.43 2.58 5.33
N ALA A 36 14.87 2.79 4.09
CA ALA A 36 14.16 2.36 2.88
C ALA A 36 13.80 0.87 2.86
N VAL A 37 14.73 0.00 3.26
CA VAL A 37 14.47 -1.46 3.25
C VAL A 37 13.40 -1.87 4.26
N GLN A 38 13.29 -1.18 5.41
CA GLN A 38 12.23 -1.46 6.38
C GLN A 38 10.87 -1.07 5.81
N ARG A 39 10.77 0.10 5.16
CA ARG A 39 9.54 0.52 4.48
C ARG A 39 9.14 -0.49 3.41
N LEU A 40 10.08 -0.90 2.56
CA LEU A 40 9.83 -1.89 1.52
C LEU A 40 9.27 -3.19 2.09
N VAL A 41 9.95 -3.79 3.07
CA VAL A 41 9.54 -5.06 3.69
C VAL A 41 8.13 -4.97 4.25
N HIS A 42 7.80 -3.89 4.96
CA HIS A 42 6.51 -3.79 5.64
C HIS A 42 5.37 -3.34 4.72
N VAL A 43 5.68 -2.61 3.64
CA VAL A 43 4.71 -2.34 2.58
C VAL A 43 4.34 -3.65 1.87
N GLN A 44 5.29 -4.56 1.66
CA GLN A 44 5.03 -5.91 1.10
C GLN A 44 4.12 -6.78 1.98
N GLU A 45 3.92 -6.43 3.25
CA GLU A 45 3.06 -7.15 4.18
C GLU A 45 1.61 -6.62 4.23
N LEU A 46 1.29 -5.52 3.55
CA LEU A 46 -0.04 -4.87 3.62
C LEU A 46 -1.21 -5.82 3.35
N GLY A 47 -1.13 -6.64 2.29
CA GLY A 47 -2.19 -7.59 1.97
C GLY A 47 -2.37 -8.67 3.03
N ALA A 48 -1.27 -9.23 3.54
CA ALA A 48 -1.31 -10.22 4.61
C ALA A 48 -1.85 -9.64 5.92
N CYS A 49 -1.42 -8.42 6.26
CA CYS A 49 -1.92 -7.69 7.41
C CYS A 49 -3.43 -7.42 7.30
N ALA A 50 -3.91 -7.05 6.11
CA ALA A 50 -5.34 -6.83 5.87
C ALA A 50 -6.17 -8.11 6.09
N GLU A 51 -5.70 -9.25 5.59
CA GLU A 51 -6.37 -10.55 5.83
C GLU A 51 -6.36 -10.92 7.32
N GLU A 52 -5.28 -10.62 8.06
CA GLU A 52 -5.18 -10.91 9.49
C GLU A 52 -6.14 -10.09 10.35
N ILE A 53 -6.25 -8.77 10.09
CA ILE A 53 -7.07 -7.85 10.90
C ILE A 53 -8.51 -7.76 10.42
N GLY A 54 -8.79 -8.24 9.21
CA GLY A 54 -10.12 -8.21 8.59
C GLY A 54 -10.49 -6.87 7.96
N PRO A 55 -11.60 -6.84 7.19
CA PRO A 55 -11.94 -5.73 6.30
C PRO A 55 -12.20 -4.41 7.01
N ALA A 56 -12.95 -4.42 8.12
CA ALA A 56 -13.29 -3.21 8.85
C ALA A 56 -12.05 -2.53 9.45
N ALA A 57 -11.16 -3.31 10.07
CA ALA A 57 -9.91 -2.78 10.62
C ALA A 57 -8.93 -2.38 9.51
N ALA A 58 -8.90 -3.10 8.38
CA ALA A 58 -8.08 -2.71 7.24
C ALA A 58 -8.49 -1.35 6.66
N LEU A 59 -9.81 -1.05 6.60
CA LEU A 59 -10.31 0.27 6.23
C LEU A 59 -9.82 1.36 7.19
N SER A 60 -9.92 1.16 8.51
CA SER A 60 -9.57 2.20 9.48
C SER A 60 -8.06 2.35 9.72
N GLU A 61 -7.30 1.26 9.60
CA GLU A 61 -5.89 1.23 10.03
C GLU A 61 -4.88 1.26 8.87
N LEU A 62 -5.20 0.65 7.73
CA LEU A 62 -4.24 0.50 6.61
C LEU A 62 -4.47 1.52 5.50
N VAL A 63 -5.72 1.85 5.17
CA VAL A 63 -6.05 2.84 4.13
C VAL A 63 -5.41 4.22 4.39
N PRO A 64 -5.35 4.74 5.63
CA PRO A 64 -4.71 6.03 5.90
C PRO A 64 -3.21 6.07 5.54
N LEU A 65 -2.53 4.92 5.50
CA LEU A 65 -1.10 4.84 5.19
C LEU A 65 -0.81 5.00 3.68
N LEU A 66 -1.77 4.67 2.83
CA LEU A 66 -1.53 4.46 1.39
C LEU A 66 -1.04 5.73 0.69
N LYS A 67 -1.55 6.89 1.09
CA LYS A 67 -1.16 8.17 0.49
C LYS A 67 0.33 8.45 0.69
N ASP A 68 0.83 8.29 1.91
CA ASP A 68 2.23 8.56 2.22
C ASP A 68 3.16 7.58 1.50
N VAL A 69 2.81 6.29 1.51
CA VAL A 69 3.57 5.25 0.81
C VAL A 69 3.57 5.45 -0.71
N SER A 70 2.48 5.97 -1.30
CA SER A 70 2.40 6.25 -2.74
C SER A 70 3.36 7.34 -3.20
N CYS A 71 3.78 8.21 -2.29
CA CYS A 71 4.72 9.29 -2.52
C CYS A 71 6.14 8.98 -2.03
N ASP A 72 6.45 7.70 -1.75
CA ASP A 72 7.78 7.31 -1.29
C ASP A 72 8.88 7.72 -2.28
N ALA A 73 10.02 8.14 -1.75
CA ALA A 73 11.19 8.50 -2.56
C ALA A 73 11.72 7.30 -3.36
N GLU A 74 11.58 6.09 -2.84
CA GLU A 74 12.09 4.86 -3.46
C GLU A 74 11.05 4.24 -4.39
N LEU A 75 11.43 4.03 -5.66
CA LEU A 75 10.56 3.39 -6.66
C LEU A 75 10.14 1.98 -6.25
N SER A 76 11.02 1.23 -5.60
CA SER A 76 10.72 -0.14 -5.14
C SER A 76 9.61 -0.17 -4.08
N VAL A 77 9.54 0.83 -3.21
CA VAL A 77 8.46 0.95 -2.21
C VAL A 77 7.13 1.28 -2.89
N ARG A 78 7.15 2.23 -3.85
CA ARG A 78 5.97 2.56 -4.65
C ARG A 78 5.47 1.36 -5.47
N GLN A 79 6.39 0.59 -6.05
CA GLN A 79 6.07 -0.64 -6.78
C GLN A 79 5.44 -1.69 -5.86
N ALA A 80 6.05 -1.92 -4.68
CA ALA A 80 5.50 -2.85 -3.70
C ALA A 80 4.08 -2.43 -3.25
N LEU A 81 3.82 -1.13 -3.09
CA LEU A 81 2.46 -0.65 -2.82
C LEU A 81 1.50 -0.99 -3.97
N ALA A 82 1.87 -0.75 -5.23
CA ALA A 82 1.03 -1.07 -6.37
C ALA A 82 0.62 -2.56 -6.39
N GLU A 83 1.59 -3.45 -6.15
CA GLU A 83 1.36 -4.89 -6.06
C GLU A 83 0.44 -5.25 -4.88
N GLN A 84 0.62 -4.60 -3.72
CA GLN A 84 -0.13 -4.89 -2.50
C GLN A 84 -1.53 -4.26 -2.45
N LEU A 85 -1.82 -3.26 -3.28
CA LEU A 85 -3.17 -2.71 -3.41
C LEU A 85 -4.17 -3.77 -3.89
N VAL A 86 -3.75 -4.78 -4.68
CA VAL A 86 -4.62 -5.86 -5.14
C VAL A 86 -5.15 -6.72 -3.98
N PRO A 87 -4.30 -7.40 -3.18
CA PRO A 87 -4.78 -8.20 -2.05
C PRO A 87 -5.46 -7.35 -0.97
N LEU A 88 -5.00 -6.11 -0.74
CA LEU A 88 -5.69 -5.18 0.15
C LEU A 88 -7.13 -4.92 -0.32
N CYS A 89 -7.33 -4.49 -1.57
CA CYS A 89 -8.66 -4.22 -2.11
C CYS A 89 -9.54 -5.49 -2.07
N ALA A 90 -8.99 -6.67 -2.34
CA ALA A 90 -9.72 -7.92 -2.24
C ALA A 90 -10.25 -8.19 -0.81
N VAL A 91 -9.49 -7.80 0.23
CA VAL A 91 -9.98 -7.82 1.61
C VAL A 91 -11.06 -6.77 1.82
N LEU A 92 -10.80 -5.51 1.44
CA LEU A 92 -11.74 -4.41 1.67
C LEU A 92 -13.12 -4.70 1.06
N MET A 93 -13.17 -5.30 -0.13
CA MET A 93 -14.41 -5.67 -0.81
C MET A 93 -15.22 -6.77 -0.11
N LYS A 94 -14.68 -7.40 0.94
CA LYS A 94 -15.42 -8.33 1.82
C LYS A 94 -16.14 -7.59 2.96
N ALA A 95 -15.95 -6.28 3.12
CA ALA A 95 -16.64 -5.49 4.15
C ALA A 95 -18.15 -5.50 3.92
N PRO A 96 -18.99 -5.59 4.98
CA PRO A 96 -20.42 -5.39 4.84
C PRO A 96 -20.72 -3.95 4.39
N GLU A 97 -21.69 -3.76 3.49
CA GLU A 97 -22.07 -2.44 2.94
C GLU A 97 -22.48 -1.42 4.01
N GLU A 98 -22.88 -1.87 5.20
CA GLU A 98 -23.42 -1.04 6.29
C GLU A 98 -22.41 -0.69 7.41
N SER A 99 -21.09 -0.86 7.22
CA SER A 99 -20.18 -0.72 8.37
C SER A 99 -18.81 -0.14 8.04
N ALA A 100 -18.75 1.19 7.90
CA ALA A 100 -17.56 1.97 8.27
C ALA A 100 -17.97 3.42 8.58
N GLU A 101 -18.22 3.71 9.86
CA GLU A 101 -18.27 5.09 10.35
C GLU A 101 -16.84 5.64 10.39
N VAL A 102 -16.48 6.49 9.44
CA VAL A 102 -15.26 7.30 9.49
C VAL A 102 -15.69 8.77 9.43
N GLU A 103 -15.42 9.52 10.49
CA GLU A 103 -15.70 10.97 10.57
C GLU A 103 -17.14 11.43 10.25
N GLY A 104 -18.13 10.56 10.42
CA GLY A 104 -19.55 10.91 10.21
C GLY A 104 -20.03 10.86 8.76
N GLU A 105 -19.20 10.40 7.82
CA GLU A 105 -19.60 10.06 6.45
C GLU A 105 -19.41 8.55 6.23
N GLU A 106 -20.52 7.83 6.05
CA GLU A 106 -20.50 6.41 5.67
C GLU A 106 -19.84 6.28 4.30
N THR A 107 -18.57 5.87 4.28
CA THR A 107 -17.85 5.59 3.04
C THR A 107 -17.76 4.08 2.88
N SER A 108 -18.45 3.55 1.87
CA SER A 108 -18.42 2.11 1.59
C SER A 108 -17.01 1.67 1.15
N ALA A 109 -16.67 0.40 1.38
CA ALA A 109 -15.40 -0.15 0.90
C ALA A 109 -15.23 0.01 -0.61
N HIS A 110 -16.33 -0.07 -1.36
CA HIS A 110 -16.35 0.22 -2.79
C HIS A 110 -15.91 1.66 -3.09
N ALA A 111 -16.48 2.66 -2.40
CA ALA A 111 -16.08 4.05 -2.55
C ALA A 111 -14.60 4.25 -2.21
N VAL A 112 -14.09 3.63 -1.13
CA VAL A 112 -12.66 3.70 -0.80
C VAL A 112 -11.79 3.14 -1.93
N VAL A 113 -12.13 1.97 -2.50
CA VAL A 113 -11.35 1.39 -3.60
C VAL A 113 -11.36 2.30 -4.84
N VAL A 114 -12.52 2.85 -5.21
CA VAL A 114 -12.68 3.68 -6.41
C VAL A 114 -12.10 5.09 -6.23
N GLU A 115 -12.26 5.69 -5.06
CA GLU A 115 -11.91 7.10 -4.81
C GLU A 115 -10.52 7.26 -4.18
N THR A 116 -9.96 6.20 -3.59
CA THR A 116 -8.60 6.20 -3.03
C THR A 116 -7.65 5.32 -3.83
N CYS A 117 -7.90 4.01 -3.93
CA CYS A 117 -6.92 3.08 -4.51
C CYS A 117 -6.71 3.29 -6.02
N VAL A 118 -7.79 3.46 -6.79
CA VAL A 118 -7.70 3.68 -8.25
C VAL A 118 -6.95 4.97 -8.61
N PRO A 119 -7.21 6.13 -7.97
CA PRO A 119 -6.42 7.34 -8.20
C PRO A 119 -4.94 7.20 -7.86
N LEU A 120 -4.59 6.47 -6.78
CA LEU A 120 -3.19 6.24 -6.42
C LEU A 120 -2.46 5.45 -7.52
N LEU A 121 -3.05 4.36 -8.01
CA LEU A 121 -2.49 3.59 -9.12
C LEU A 121 -2.42 4.40 -10.42
N SER A 122 -3.45 5.20 -10.71
CA SER A 122 -3.47 6.09 -11.87
C SER A 122 -2.36 7.15 -11.79
N ALA A 123 -2.08 7.67 -10.60
CA ALA A 123 -0.96 8.57 -10.38
C ALA A 123 0.38 7.87 -10.65
N MET A 124 0.55 6.62 -10.22
CA MET A 124 1.77 5.83 -10.47
C MET A 124 2.02 5.57 -11.98
N LEU A 125 0.97 5.38 -12.78
CA LEU A 125 1.09 5.28 -14.25
C LEU A 125 1.66 6.54 -14.89
N THR A 126 1.34 7.71 -14.31
CA THR A 126 1.71 9.02 -14.86
C THR A 126 2.97 9.61 -14.21
N ALA A 127 3.36 9.10 -13.04
CA ALA A 127 4.56 9.52 -12.31
C ALA A 127 5.86 9.32 -13.11
N GLY A 128 5.86 8.39 -14.07
CA GLY A 128 6.95 8.19 -15.02
C GLY A 128 7.13 9.29 -16.08
N GLY A 129 6.44 10.43 -16.00
CA GLY A 129 6.53 11.52 -17.00
C GLY A 129 7.75 12.45 -16.90
N GLY A 130 8.65 12.22 -15.94
CA GLY A 130 9.80 13.10 -15.65
C GLY A 130 11.18 12.42 -15.63
N GLN A 131 12.14 13.05 -14.93
CA GLN A 131 13.56 12.69 -14.82
C GLN A 131 13.85 11.24 -14.33
N GLU A 132 12.81 10.51 -13.91
CA GLU A 132 12.83 9.09 -13.51
C GLU A 132 12.88 8.10 -14.70
N LEU A 133 12.60 8.52 -15.94
CA LEU A 133 12.63 7.64 -17.14
C LEU A 133 14.01 7.08 -17.50
N ALA A 134 15.09 7.66 -16.97
CA ALA A 134 16.45 7.24 -17.30
C ALA A 134 16.87 5.92 -16.60
N GLY A 135 16.14 5.49 -15.57
CA GLY A 135 16.35 4.22 -14.88
C GLY A 135 15.13 3.33 -15.05
N GLY A 136 15.29 2.12 -15.62
CA GLY A 136 14.19 1.20 -15.95
C GLY A 136 13.23 0.80 -14.81
N GLY A 137 13.46 1.25 -13.57
CA GLY A 137 12.55 1.09 -12.44
C GLY A 137 11.20 1.80 -12.62
N SER A 138 11.14 2.90 -13.39
CA SER A 138 9.85 3.55 -13.67
C SER A 138 8.93 2.67 -14.53
N ALA A 139 9.49 1.85 -15.42
CA ALA A 139 8.71 0.92 -16.24
C ALA A 139 8.08 -0.22 -15.41
N GLN A 140 8.82 -0.73 -14.41
CA GLN A 140 8.33 -1.77 -13.50
C GLN A 140 7.18 -1.25 -12.62
N LEU A 141 7.29 -0.02 -12.12
CA LEU A 141 6.20 0.63 -11.39
C LEU A 141 4.95 0.82 -12.27
N ILE A 142 5.13 1.28 -13.52
CA ILE A 142 4.01 1.47 -14.46
C ILE A 142 3.33 0.13 -14.75
N ASP A 143 4.10 -0.93 -14.99
CA ASP A 143 3.58 -2.27 -15.27
C ASP A 143 2.79 -2.80 -14.07
N ALA A 144 3.37 -2.76 -12.86
CA ALA A 144 2.69 -3.16 -11.63
C ALA A 144 1.40 -2.35 -11.39
N ALA A 145 1.42 -1.04 -11.64
CA ALA A 145 0.22 -0.21 -11.48
C ALA A 145 -0.87 -0.54 -12.51
N ALA A 146 -0.50 -0.82 -13.75
CA ALA A 146 -1.42 -1.22 -14.80
C ALA A 146 -2.07 -2.59 -14.49
N GLU A 147 -1.25 -3.57 -14.09
CA GLU A 147 -1.74 -4.89 -13.68
C GLU A 147 -2.69 -4.80 -12.48
N ALA A 148 -2.33 -3.99 -11.47
CA ALA A 148 -3.15 -3.80 -10.30
C ALA A 148 -4.51 -3.16 -10.64
N LEU A 149 -4.56 -2.18 -11.54
CA LEU A 149 -5.82 -1.57 -11.99
C LEU A 149 -6.74 -2.60 -12.67
N VAL A 150 -6.18 -3.46 -13.53
CA VAL A 150 -6.96 -4.52 -14.19
C VAL A 150 -7.49 -5.52 -13.16
N ALA A 151 -6.65 -5.93 -12.20
CA ALA A 151 -7.05 -6.86 -11.16
C ALA A 151 -8.14 -6.27 -10.25
N ILE A 152 -8.00 -5.01 -9.83
CA ILE A 152 -8.98 -4.31 -8.99
C ILE A 152 -10.29 -4.09 -9.75
N ALA A 153 -10.24 -3.74 -11.05
CA ALA A 153 -11.45 -3.61 -11.86
C ALA A 153 -12.27 -4.92 -11.90
N ALA A 154 -11.62 -6.08 -11.84
CA ALA A 154 -12.29 -7.38 -11.77
C ALA A 154 -12.92 -7.69 -10.40
N LEU A 155 -12.54 -6.97 -9.34
CA LEU A 155 -13.14 -7.07 -8.01
C LEU A 155 -14.41 -6.22 -7.86
N LEU A 156 -14.55 -5.17 -8.67
CA LEU A 156 -15.68 -4.25 -8.60
C LEU A 156 -16.94 -4.91 -9.20
N PRO A 157 -18.12 -4.75 -8.58
CA PRO A 157 -19.36 -5.28 -9.12
C PRO A 157 -19.67 -4.63 -10.47
N ALA A 158 -20.11 -5.42 -11.45
CA ALA A 158 -20.37 -4.96 -12.83
C ALA A 158 -21.58 -4.00 -12.98
N ASP A 159 -22.30 -3.71 -11.89
CA ASP A 159 -23.68 -3.19 -11.91
C ASP A 159 -23.84 -1.66 -11.78
N GLU A 160 -22.82 -0.90 -12.21
CA GLU A 160 -22.85 0.58 -12.25
C GLU A 160 -22.61 1.14 -13.67
N VAL A 161 -22.49 0.30 -14.71
CA VAL A 161 -22.43 0.77 -16.11
C VAL A 161 -23.77 0.50 -16.79
N GLY A 162 -24.69 1.47 -16.73
CA GLY A 162 -25.92 1.46 -17.55
C GLY A 162 -27.27 1.41 -16.83
N LYS A 163 -27.34 1.73 -15.53
CA LYS A 163 -28.64 2.09 -14.92
C LYS A 163 -29.04 3.51 -15.35
N GLU A 164 -29.37 3.67 -16.63
CA GLU A 164 -30.14 4.81 -17.10
C GLU A 164 -31.45 4.82 -16.30
N THR A 165 -31.64 5.86 -15.50
CA THR A 165 -32.94 6.24 -14.91
C THR A 165 -34.01 6.22 -16.00
N ARG A 166 -34.89 5.23 -15.93
CA ARG A 166 -36.15 5.18 -16.70
C ARG A 166 -37.16 6.18 -16.17
#